data_AF-A0A6J0P387-F1
#
_entry.id   AF-A0A6J0P387-F1
#
_cell.length_a   1.000
_cell.length_b   1.000
_cell.length_c   1.000
_cell.angle_alpha   90.00
_cell.angle_beta   90.00
_cell.angle_gamma   90.00
#
_symmetry.space_group_name_H-M   'P 1'
#
loop_
_entity.id
_entity.type
_entity.pdbx_description
1 polymer ?
#
loop_
_entity_poly.entity_id
_entity_poly.type
_entity_poly.pdbx_seq_one_letter_code
_entity_poly.pdbx_strand_id
1 'polypeptide(L)' 'MKAYLILMLVICAAAILEQTEAKPPRKYLTPHVFDPCRRHNPPAGCHPPHHGPPVPANKYSRGCSRMHRCRRVD' A
#
# COMPACT_ATOMS: atom_id res chain seq x y z
N MET A 1 -53.89 5.83 1.33
CA MET A 1 -53.48 4.97 2.47
C MET A 1 -52.57 3.83 2.03
N LYS A 2 -53.04 2.88 1.21
CA LYS A 2 -52.22 1.73 0.75
C LYS A 2 -50.97 2.11 -0.07
N ALA A 3 -51.09 3.09 -0.97
CA ALA A 3 -49.98 3.58 -1.79
C ALA A 3 -48.83 4.19 -0.96
N TYR A 4 -49.14 4.85 0.16
CA TYR A 4 -48.13 5.42 1.06
C TYR A 4 -47.34 4.34 1.80
N LEU A 5 -48.00 3.25 2.21
CA LEU A 5 -47.32 2.11 2.84
C LEU A 5 -46.36 1.42 1.87
N ILE A 6 -46.78 1.29 0.60
CA ILE A 6 -45.94 0.73 -0.46
C ILE A 6 -44.73 1.64 -0.72
N LEU A 7 -44.95 2.96 -0.80
CA LEU A 7 -43.86 3.93 -0.99
C LEU A 7 -42.82 3.86 0.15
N MET A 8 -43.28 3.78 1.40
CA MET A 8 -42.40 3.68 2.57
C MET A 8 -41.59 2.38 2.56
N LEU A 9 -42.19 1.25 2.16
CA LEU A 9 -41.47 -0.03 2.05
C LEU A 9 -40.37 0.00 0.99
N VAL A 10 -40.62 0.65 -0.16
CA VAL A 10 -39.62 0.79 -1.23
C VAL A 10 -38.42 1.62 -0.78
N ILE A 11 -38.66 2.71 -0.04
CA ILE A 11 -37.59 3.56 0.50
C ILE A 11 -36.74 2.80 1.52
N CYS A 12 -37.36 2.02 2.41
CA CYS A 12 -36.65 1.20 3.38
C CYS A 12 -35.77 0.13 2.70
N ALA A 13 -36.29 -0.54 1.67
CA ALA A 13 -35.51 -1.53 0.93
C ALA A 13 -34.30 -0.91 0.21
N ALA A 14 -34.47 0.26 -0.41
CA ALA A 14 -33.39 0.99 -1.07
C ALA A 14 -32.29 1.42 -0.08
N ALA A 15 -32.67 1.92 1.10
CA ALA A 15 -31.71 2.37 2.11
C ALA A 15 -30.85 1.24 2.70
N ILE A 16 -31.35 0.00 2.72
CA ILE A 16 -30.61 -1.15 3.24
C ILE A 16 -29.57 -1.64 2.21
N LEU A 17 -29.91 -1.64 0.92
CA LEU A 17 -29.00 -2.09 -0.15
C LEU A 17 -27.77 -1.17 -0.28
N GLU A 18 -27.95 0.14 -0.17
CA GLU A 18 -26.86 1.12 -0.21
C GLU A 18 -25.84 0.94 0.92
N GLN A 19 -26.26 0.45 2.09
CA GLN A 19 -25.35 0.17 3.21
C GLN A 19 -24.57 -1.15 3.05
N THR A 20 -25.05 -2.07 2.22
CA THR A 20 -24.31 -3.30 1.89
C THR A 20 -23.21 -3.08 0.84
N GLU A 21 -23.34 -2.02 0.03
CA GLU A 21 -22.33 -1.55 -0.94
C GLU A 21 -21.29 -0.61 -0.32
N ALA A 22 -21.43 -0.25 0.96
CA ALA A 22 -20.33 0.28 1.74
C ALA A 22 -19.27 -0.81 1.86
N LYS A 23 -18.42 -0.92 0.82
CA LYS A 23 -17.17 -1.68 0.83
C LYS A 23 -16.60 -1.51 2.23
N PRO A 24 -16.41 -2.59 3.01
CA PRO A 24 -15.76 -2.45 4.28
C PRO A 24 -14.51 -1.61 4.01
N PRO A 25 -14.21 -0.57 4.78
CA PRO A 25 -12.94 0.11 4.66
C PRO A 25 -11.92 -0.96 5.03
N ARG A 26 -11.50 -1.74 4.02
CA ARG A 26 -10.38 -2.64 4.11
C ARG A 26 -9.21 -1.68 4.27
N LYS A 27 -8.99 -1.28 5.52
CA LYS A 27 -7.75 -0.70 6.03
C LYS A 27 -6.71 -1.80 5.89
N TYR A 28 -6.38 -2.14 4.64
CA TYR A 28 -5.15 -2.82 4.38
C TYR A 28 -4.09 -1.83 4.83
N LEU A 29 -3.45 -2.13 5.94
CA LEU A 29 -2.21 -1.45 6.28
C LEU A 29 -1.31 -1.61 5.05
N THR A 30 -0.79 -0.49 4.56
CA THR A 30 0.15 -0.48 3.46
C THR A 30 1.25 -1.52 3.73
N PRO A 31 1.68 -2.32 2.74
CA PRO A 31 2.62 -3.42 2.96
C PRO A 31 3.89 -3.02 3.71
N HIS A 32 4.29 -1.75 3.61
CA HIS A 32 5.44 -1.18 4.30
C HIS A 32 5.32 -1.10 5.83
N VAL A 33 4.12 -1.22 6.41
CA VAL A 33 3.95 -1.26 7.87
C VAL A 33 4.51 -2.56 8.47
N PHE A 34 4.60 -3.63 7.66
CA PHE A 34 5.10 -4.92 8.12
C PHE A 34 6.60 -5.11 7.94
N ASP A 35 7.30 -4.19 7.28
CA ASP A 35 8.76 -4.28 7.11
C ASP A 35 9.45 -3.93 8.44
N PRO A 36 10.03 -4.91 9.17
CA PRO A 36 10.67 -4.66 10.45
C PRO A 36 11.89 -3.74 10.32
N CYS A 37 12.50 -3.70 9.13
CA CYS A 37 13.66 -2.86 8.84
C CYS A 37 13.33 -1.38 8.61
N ARG A 38 12.06 -1.04 8.42
CA ARG A 38 11.59 0.36 8.29
C ARG A 38 11.15 0.99 9.61
N ARG A 39 11.28 0.28 10.72
CA ARG A 39 10.94 0.77 12.06
C ARG A 39 12.01 1.75 12.55
N HIS A 40 11.65 2.62 13.50
CA HIS A 40 12.60 3.55 14.13
C HIS A 40 13.76 2.83 14.81
N ASN A 41 13.52 1.63 15.35
CA ASN A 41 14.54 0.75 15.91
C ASN A 41 14.52 -0.61 15.20
N PRO A 42 15.19 -0.75 14.04
CA PRO A 42 15.18 -1.98 13.26
C PRO A 42 16.04 -3.07 13.91
N PRO A 43 15.70 -4.36 13.73
CA PRO A 43 16.51 -5.47 14.25
C PRO A 43 17.89 -5.55 13.57
N ALA A 44 18.83 -6.24 14.21
CA ALA A 44 20.15 -6.50 13.63
C ALA A 44 20.01 -7.25 12.28
N GLY A 45 20.81 -6.86 11.28
CA GLY A 45 20.75 -7.41 9.93
C GLY A 45 19.89 -6.64 8.92
N CYS A 46 19.21 -5.57 9.36
CA CYS A 46 18.50 -4.66 8.46
C CYS A 46 19.41 -3.70 7.70
N HIS A 47 20.61 -3.46 8.20
CA HIS A 47 21.62 -2.68 7.51
C HIS A 47 22.48 -3.60 6.65
N PRO A 48 22.83 -3.19 5.42
CA PRO A 48 23.80 -3.93 4.64
C PRO A 48 25.13 -4.00 5.40
N PRO A 49 25.91 -5.08 5.21
CA PRO A 49 27.16 -5.28 5.91
C PRO A 49 28.07 -4.06 5.71
N HIS A 50 28.59 -3.51 6.82
CA HIS A 50 29.50 -2.35 6.80
C HIS A 50 30.78 -2.60 5.98
N HIS A 51 31.12 -3.87 5.75
CA HIS A 51 32.30 -4.31 4.99
C HIS A 51 31.81 -5.17 3.83
N GLY A 52 31.54 -4.54 2.68
CA GLY A 52 31.05 -5.22 1.49
C GLY A 52 30.89 -4.26 0.31
N PRO A 53 30.67 -4.78 -0.91
CA PRO A 53 30.43 -3.95 -2.09
C PRO A 53 29.13 -3.14 -1.89
N PRO A 54 29.07 -1.89 -2.39
CA PRO A 54 27.90 -1.05 -2.23
C PRO A 54 26.64 -1.68 -2.85
N VAL A 55 25.62 -1.93 -2.02
CA VAL A 55 24.32 -2.42 -2.50
C VAL A 55 23.45 -1.29 -3.07
N PRO A 56 22.65 -1.56 -4.10
CA PRO A 56 21.74 -0.56 -4.67
C PRO A 56 20.60 -0.25 -3.70
N ALA A 57 20.29 1.04 -3.53
CA ALA A 57 19.22 1.51 -2.65
C ALA A 57 17.80 1.23 -3.21
N ASN A 58 17.70 0.91 -4.49
CA ASN A 58 16.45 0.69 -5.21
C ASN A 58 16.55 -0.57 -6.09
N LYS A 59 15.39 -1.19 -6.37
CA LYS A 59 15.32 -2.37 -7.25
C LYS A 59 15.58 -2.04 -8.72
N TYR A 60 15.36 -0.79 -9.12
CA TYR A 60 15.59 -0.34 -10.49
C TYR A 60 17.01 0.21 -10.62
N SER A 61 17.72 -0.20 -11.66
CA SER A 61 18.96 0.48 -12.02
C SER A 61 18.61 1.79 -12.72
N ARG A 62 19.24 2.89 -12.30
CA ARG A 62 19.29 4.06 -13.17
C ARG A 62 20.24 3.66 -14.29
N GLY A 63 19.70 3.50 -15.50
CA GLY A 63 20.51 3.31 -16.70
C GLY A 63 21.56 4.43 -16.81
N CYS A 64 22.60 4.20 -17.59
CA CYS A 64 23.64 5.20 -17.72
C CYS A 64 23.12 6.41 -18.50
N SER A 65 23.42 7.60 -18.01
CA SER A 65 23.24 8.84 -18.77
C SER A 65 24.55 9.61 -18.81
N ARG A 66 24.64 10.61 -19.69
CA ARG A 66 25.82 11.49 -19.75
C ARG A 66 26.07 12.21 -18.42
N MET A 67 25.00 12.45 -17.65
CA MET A 67 25.05 13.07 -16.34
C MET A 67 25.30 12.05 -15.21
N HIS A 68 24.75 10.85 -15.33
CA HIS A 68 24.91 9.76 -14.37
C HIS A 68 25.69 8.63 -15.04
N ARG A 69 27.02 8.77 -15.05
CA ARG A 69 27.95 7.80 -15.64
C ARG A 69 27.63 6.36 -15.21
N CYS A 70 27.94 5.38 -16.05
CA CYS A 70 27.72 3.97 -15.73
C CYS A 70 28.46 3.55 -14.46
N ARG A 71 27.77 2.77 -13.62
CA ARG A 71 28.43 1.98 -12.57
C ARG A 71 29.17 0.83 -13.26
N ARG A 72 30.50 0.82 -13.19
CA ARG A 72 31.28 -0.37 -13.58
C ARG A 72 31.11 -1.41 -12.49
N VAL A 73 30.81 -2.64 -12.88
CA VAL A 73 30.82 -3.80 -12.00
C VAL A 73 32.12 -4.51 -12.32
N ASP A 74 33.06 -4.48 -11.37
CA ASP A 74 34.32 -5.23 -11.42
C ASP A 74 34.11 -6.61 -10.80
#